data_AF-A0A5K0Z2N9-F1
#
_entry.id   AF-A0A5K0Z2N9-F1
#
_cell.length_a   1.000
_cell.length_b   1.000
_cell.length_c   1.000
_cell.angle_alpha   90.00
_cell.angle_beta   90.00
_cell.angle_gamma   90.00
#
_symmetry.space_group_name_H-M   'P 1'
#
loop_
_entity.id
_entity.type
_entity.pdbx_description
1 polymer ?
#
loop_
_entity_poly.entity_id
_entity_poly.type
_entity_poly.pdbx_seq_one_letter_code
_entity_poly.pdbx_strand_id
1 'polypeptide(L)' 'FLLPAFLIVINDIAAYIFGFFFGRTPLIKLSPKKTWEGFIGASVTTIISAFL' A
#
# COMPACT_ATOMS: atom_id res chain seq x y z
N PHE A 1 19.12 -2.30 -9.13
CA PHE A 1 17.89 -3.05 -9.48
C PHE A 1 17.18 -3.67 -8.27
N LEU A 2 17.92 -4.13 -7.24
CA LEU A 2 17.32 -4.73 -6.03
C LEU A 2 16.46 -3.75 -5.21
N LEU A 3 16.95 -2.55 -4.91
CA LEU A 3 16.21 -1.53 -4.12
C LEU A 3 14.79 -1.23 -4.66
N PRO A 4 14.60 -0.86 -5.94
CA PRO A 4 13.25 -0.60 -6.45
C PRO A 4 12.35 -1.85 -6.45
N ALA A 5 12.91 -3.05 -6.64
CA ALA A 5 12.13 -4.29 -6.55
C ALA A 5 11.63 -4.55 -5.12
N PHE A 6 12.48 -4.34 -4.11
CA PHE A 6 12.08 -4.46 -2.71
C PHE A 6 11.03 -3.42 -2.31
N LEU A 7 11.16 -2.17 -2.77
CA LEU A 7 10.17 -1.13 -2.49
C LEU A 7 8.80 -1.46 -3.07
N ILE A 8 8.72 -2.07 -4.26
CA ILE A 8 7.46 -2.52 -4.84
C ILE A 8 6.83 -3.63 -3.99
N VAL A 9 7.65 -4.60 -3.54
CA VAL A 9 7.17 -5.69 -2.67
C VAL A 9 6.65 -5.14 -1.33
N ILE A 10 7.39 -4.22 -0.71
CA ILE A 10 6.98 -3.56 0.53
C ILE A 10 5.68 -2.77 0.32
N ASN A 11 5.55 -2.06 -0.80
CA ASN A 11 4.34 -1.32 -1.15
C ASN A 11 3.12 -2.24 -1.22
N ASP A 12 3.22 -3.38 -1.90
CA ASP A 12 2.10 -4.31 -2.08
C ASP A 12 1.68 -4.97 -0.75
N ILE A 13 2.66 -5.37 0.06
CA ILE A 13 2.42 -5.92 1.40
C ILE A 13 1.76 -4.87 2.30
N ALA A 14 2.27 -3.64 2.30
CA ALA A 14 1.71 -2.56 3.10
C ALA A 14 0.29 -2.22 2.63
N ALA A 15 0.03 -2.14 1.32
CA ALA A 15 -1.30 -1.89 0.78
C ALA A 15 -2.31 -2.95 1.23
N TYR A 16 -1.89 -4.21 1.25
CA TYR A 16 -2.70 -5.31 1.76
C TYR A 16 -2.95 -5.21 3.26
N ILE A 17 -1.92 -4.99 4.08
CA ILE A 17 -2.05 -4.90 5.54
C ILE A 17 -2.94 -3.70 5.92
N PHE A 18 -2.61 -2.50 5.46
CA PHE A 18 -3.40 -1.31 5.77
C PHE A 18 -4.80 -1.38 5.16
N GLY A 19 -4.93 -1.96 3.96
CA GLY A 19 -6.22 -2.19 3.33
C GLY A 19 -7.10 -3.20 4.07
N PHE A 20 -6.52 -4.25 4.66
CA PHE A 20 -7.25 -5.26 5.43
C PHE A 20 -7.67 -4.75 6.81
N PHE A 21 -6.78 -4.05 7.53
CA PHE A 21 -7.08 -3.56 8.88
C PHE A 21 -7.92 -2.28 8.90
N PHE A 22 -7.68 -1.34 7.98
CA PHE A 22 -8.29 -0.01 7.99
C PHE A 22 -9.16 0.29 6.77
N GLY A 23 -9.27 -0.63 5.81
CA GLY A 23 -10.01 -0.42 4.58
C GLY A 23 -11.51 -0.29 4.82
N ARG A 24 -12.00 0.95 4.79
CA ARG A 24 -13.44 1.27 4.86
C ARG A 24 -13.93 1.93 3.59
N THR A 25 -13.07 2.69 2.91
CA THR A 25 -13.43 3.48 1.74
C THR A 25 -12.85 2.85 0.47
N PRO A 26 -13.67 2.21 -0.39
CA PRO A 26 -13.17 1.62 -1.62
C PRO A 26 -12.63 2.70 -2.58
N LEU A 27 -11.45 2.43 -3.17
CA LEU A 27 -10.74 3.34 -4.08
C LEU A 27 -11.47 3.48 -5.42
N ILE A 28 -11.97 2.35 -5.94
CA ILE A 28 -12.62 2.26 -7.24
C ILE A 28 -13.85 1.36 -7.10
N LYS A 29 -15.01 1.79 -7.63
CA LYS A 29 -16.25 1.00 -7.63
C LYS A 29 -16.12 -0.36 -8.33
N LEU A 30 -15.22 -0.48 -9.29
CA LEU A 30 -14.91 -1.74 -9.99
C LEU A 30 -14.14 -2.75 -9.12
N SER A 31 -13.37 -2.28 -8.12
CA SER A 31 -12.55 -3.15 -7.25
C SER A 31 -12.77 -2.81 -5.78
N PRO A 32 -13.83 -3.37 -5.16
CA PRO A 32 -14.20 -3.05 -3.76
C PRO A 32 -13.15 -3.52 -2.74
N LYS A 33 -12.14 -4.30 -3.17
CA LYS A 33 -11.03 -4.76 -2.32
C LYS A 33 -9.87 -3.76 -2.23
N LYS A 34 -9.76 -2.83 -3.18
CA LYS A 34 -8.77 -1.74 -3.10
C LYS A 34 -9.38 -0.59 -2.32
N THR A 35 -8.70 -0.15 -1.28
CA THR A 35 -9.19 0.90 -0.37
C THR A 35 -8.28 2.12 -0.40
N TRP A 36 -8.86 3.29 -0.16
CA TRP A 36 -8.12 4.55 -0.05
C TRP A 36 -7.15 4.52 1.13
N GLU A 37 -7.58 3.93 2.24
CA GLU A 37 -6.76 3.80 3.45
C GLU A 37 -5.54 2.90 3.21
N GLY A 38 -5.73 1.79 2.48
CA GLY A 38 -4.63 0.91 2.08
C GLY A 38 -3.63 1.60 1.16
N PHE A 39 -4.11 2.38 0.19
CA PHE A 39 -3.25 3.11 -0.74
C PHE A 39 -2.39 4.19 -0.04
N ILE A 40 -3.00 4.96 0.87
CA ILE A 40 -2.29 6.00 1.63
C ILE A 40 -1.28 5.36 2.60
N GLY A 41 -1.66 4.32 3.32
CA GLY A 41 -0.77 3.60 4.24
C GLY A 41 0.43 2.97 3.54
N ALA A 42 0.21 2.36 2.37
CA ALA A 42 1.28 1.82 1.53
C ALA A 42 2.25 2.90 1.04
N SER A 43 1.71 4.05 0.61
CA SER A 43 2.51 5.17 0.10
C SER A 43 3.45 5.73 1.17
N VAL A 44 2.93 5.97 2.37
CA VAL A 44 3.73 6.46 3.51
C VAL A 44 4.80 5.45 3.91
N THR A 45 4.44 4.16 4.01
CA THR A 45 5.38 3.09 4.37
C THR A 45 6.49 2.94 3.33
N THR A 46 6.16 3.03 2.05
CA THR A 46 7.13 2.93 0.95
C THR A 46 8.11 4.09 0.96
N ILE A 47 7.63 5.31 1.24
CA ILE A 47 8.47 6.50 1.37
C ILE A 47 9.45 6.31 2.55
N ILE A 48 8.95 5.89 3.71
CA ILE A 48 9.81 5.62 4.88
C ILE A 48 10.85 4.54 4.55
N SER A 49 10.45 3.43 3.94
CA SER A 49 11.36 2.35 3.54
C SER A 49 12.35 2.73 2.43
N ALA A 50 12.10 3.81 1.68
CA ALA A 50 13.03 4.32 0.68
C ALA A 50 14.09 5.27 1.28
N PHE A 51 13.78 5.91 2.41
CA PHE A 51 14.69 6.81 3.12
C PHE A 51 15.47 6.14 4.26
N LEU A 52 15.08 4.92 4.66
CA LEU A 52 15.79 4.06 5.59
C LEU A 52 16.86 3.24 4.87
#